data_AF-A0A496WD66-F1
#
_entry.id   AF-A0A496WD66-F1
#
_cell.length_a   1.000
_cell.length_b   1.000
_cell.length_c   1.000
_cell.angle_alpha   90.00
_cell.angle_beta   90.00
_cell.angle_gamma   90.00
#
_symmetry.space_group_name_H-M   'P 1'
#
loop_
_entity.id
_entity.type
_entity.pdbx_description
1 polymer ?
#
loop_
_entity_poly.entity_id
_entity_poly.type
_entity_poly.pdbx_seq_one_letter_code
_entity_poly.pdbx_strand_id
1 'polypeptide(L)'
;MDFSPFILCTAGTRPPAPRKIGTGEGLGDRMRTAAFAELQAIAAFTWAAGKFDDAPAGLRDDWLRQVPEEQKHYDLIVARMAELGFRLDERPVSGGLWDALSTCTSAREFCLRIADAEERGRRAGLRLAGYLAGKDPATAAVFREIADDEVSHVALADTYYGWTPAAD
;
A
#
# COMPACT_ATOMS: atom_id res chain seq x y z
N MET A 1 -8.20 -14.01 5.33
CA MET A 1 -6.80 -13.64 5.61
C MET A 1 -6.78 -13.07 7.01
N ASP A 2 -5.78 -13.43 7.81
CA ASP A 2 -5.61 -12.82 9.14
C ASP A 2 -4.80 -11.54 8.97
N PHE A 3 -5.42 -10.41 9.26
CA PHE A 3 -4.82 -9.08 9.19
C PHE A 3 -4.50 -8.52 10.59
N SER A 4 -4.46 -9.39 11.60
CA SER A 4 -3.98 -9.04 12.93
C SER A 4 -2.58 -8.39 12.86
N PRO A 5 -2.30 -7.35 13.66
CA PRO A 5 -3.14 -6.79 14.73
C PRO A 5 -4.09 -5.67 14.30
N PHE A 6 -4.30 -5.42 13.01
CA PHE A 6 -5.14 -4.31 12.56
C PHE A 6 -6.61 -4.53 12.92
N ILE A 7 -7.26 -3.47 13.40
CA ILE A 7 -8.72 -3.45 13.52
C ILE A 7 -9.29 -3.07 12.16
N LEU A 8 -10.11 -3.93 11.58
CA LEU A 8 -10.77 -3.63 10.31
C LEU A 8 -12.10 -2.92 10.54
N CYS A 9 -12.44 -2.01 9.64
CA CYS A 9 -13.80 -1.52 9.53
C CYS A 9 -14.77 -2.68 9.29
N THR A 10 -15.96 -2.61 9.88
CA THR A 10 -17.05 -3.52 9.54
C THR A 10 -17.32 -3.45 8.04
N ALA A 11 -17.61 -4.59 7.40
CA ALA A 11 -17.92 -4.64 5.98
C ALA A 11 -18.98 -3.57 5.59
N GLY A 12 -18.71 -2.82 4.53
CA GLY A 12 -19.59 -1.73 4.06
C GLY A 12 -19.49 -0.42 4.83
N THR A 13 -18.62 -0.31 5.84
CA THR A 13 -18.39 0.94 6.59
C THR A 13 -17.11 1.63 6.13
N ARG A 14 -17.11 2.96 6.17
CA ARG A 14 -15.91 3.75 5.88
C ARG A 14 -15.02 3.83 7.12
N PRO A 15 -13.68 3.87 6.96
CA PRO A 15 -12.81 4.21 8.07
C PRO A 15 -13.14 5.60 8.58
N PRO A 16 -12.95 5.85 9.89
CA PRO A 16 -13.15 7.18 10.42
C PRO A 16 -12.18 8.15 9.74
N ALA A 17 -12.61 9.39 9.52
CA ALA A 17 -11.76 10.40 8.88
C ALA A 17 -10.41 10.51 9.63
N PRO A 18 -9.28 10.67 8.91
CA PRO A 18 -7.99 10.83 9.55
C PRO A 18 -7.98 12.12 10.35
N ARG A 19 -7.42 12.07 11.56
CA ARG A 19 -7.20 13.24 12.41
C ARG A 19 -6.24 14.22 11.71
N LYS A 20 -6.19 15.47 12.21
CA LYS A 20 -5.38 16.54 11.61
C LYS A 20 -3.92 16.10 11.51
N ILE A 21 -3.32 16.21 10.33
CA ILE A 21 -1.93 15.78 10.09
C ILE A 21 -0.91 16.43 11.04
N GLY A 22 -1.19 17.63 11.55
CA GLY A 22 -0.31 18.33 12.47
C GLY A 22 -0.29 17.79 13.91
N THR A 23 -1.06 16.74 14.21
CA THR A 23 -1.03 16.06 15.52
C THR A 23 -0.35 14.70 15.39
N GLY A 24 0.28 14.21 16.47
CA GLY A 24 0.89 12.87 16.48
C GLY A 24 -0.13 11.78 16.14
N GLU A 25 -1.32 11.88 16.70
CA GLU A 25 -2.49 11.06 16.37
C GLU A 25 -2.83 11.03 14.86
N GLY A 26 -2.82 12.19 14.19
CA GLY A 26 -3.09 12.28 12.76
C GLY A 26 -1.96 11.72 11.90
N LEU A 27 -0.71 11.80 12.36
CA LEU A 27 0.41 11.09 11.73
C LEU A 27 0.22 9.57 11.88
N GLY A 28 -0.07 9.11 13.10
CA GLY A 28 -0.36 7.69 13.38
C GLY A 28 -1.48 7.12 12.51
N ASP A 29 -2.55 7.89 12.26
CA ASP A 29 -3.62 7.48 11.35
C ASP A 29 -3.12 7.20 9.91
N ARG A 30 -2.21 8.04 9.40
CA ARG A 30 -1.69 7.91 8.04
C ARG A 30 -0.70 6.77 7.93
N MET A 31 0.18 6.62 8.91
CA MET A 31 1.13 5.51 8.96
C MET A 31 0.40 4.17 9.10
N ARG A 32 -0.65 4.09 9.93
CA ARG A 32 -1.49 2.89 10.06
C ARG A 32 -2.17 2.52 8.75
N THR A 33 -2.70 3.52 8.05
CA THR A 33 -3.35 3.30 6.75
C THR A 33 -2.35 2.81 5.71
N ALA A 34 -1.14 3.40 5.68
CA ALA A 34 -0.08 2.99 4.76
C ALA A 34 0.41 1.56 5.07
N ALA A 35 0.77 1.26 6.32
CA ALA A 35 1.17 -0.10 6.71
C ALA A 35 0.10 -1.15 6.37
N PHE A 36 -1.17 -0.82 6.54
CA PHE A 36 -2.24 -1.74 6.18
C PHE A 36 -2.45 -1.87 4.66
N ALA A 37 -2.08 -0.86 3.87
CA ALA A 37 -2.05 -0.98 2.42
C ALA A 37 -0.97 -1.99 1.98
N GLU A 38 0.23 -1.93 2.56
CA GLU A 38 1.31 -2.87 2.23
C GLU A 38 0.91 -4.33 2.52
N LEU A 39 0.26 -4.60 3.66
CA LEU A 39 -0.27 -5.95 3.94
C LEU A 39 -1.33 -6.40 2.94
N GLN A 40 -2.16 -5.48 2.45
CA GLN A 40 -3.14 -5.79 1.42
C GLN A 40 -2.46 -6.02 0.05
N ALA A 41 -1.35 -5.34 -0.25
CA ALA A 41 -0.56 -5.56 -1.45
C ALA A 41 0.13 -6.94 -1.42
N ILE A 42 0.79 -7.32 -0.31
CA ILE A 42 1.33 -8.68 -0.08
C ILE A 42 0.28 -9.75 -0.36
N ALA A 43 -0.90 -9.57 0.23
CA ALA A 43 -2.05 -10.45 0.04
C ALA A 43 -2.46 -10.56 -1.42
N ALA A 44 -2.59 -9.41 -2.08
CA ALA A 44 -3.06 -9.27 -3.45
C ALA A 44 -2.08 -9.90 -4.45
N PHE A 45 -0.79 -9.61 -4.36
CA PHE A 45 0.23 -10.19 -5.24
C PHE A 45 0.31 -11.71 -5.08
N THR A 46 0.32 -12.20 -3.83
CA THR A 46 0.32 -13.64 -3.54
C THR A 46 -0.91 -14.33 -4.14
N TRP A 47 -2.09 -13.73 -3.98
CA TRP A 47 -3.33 -14.26 -4.54
C TRP A 47 -3.33 -14.24 -6.08
N ALA A 48 -2.95 -13.12 -6.69
CA ALA A 48 -2.97 -12.94 -8.14
C ALA A 48 -2.04 -13.92 -8.86
N ALA A 49 -0.86 -14.19 -8.29
CA ALA A 49 0.11 -15.14 -8.82
C ALA A 49 -0.47 -16.55 -9.01
N GLY A 50 -1.46 -16.94 -8.19
CA GLY A 50 -2.17 -18.22 -8.30
C GLY A 50 -3.51 -18.14 -9.04
N LYS A 51 -4.04 -16.94 -9.32
CA LYS A 51 -5.45 -16.74 -9.67
C LYS A 51 -5.76 -16.77 -11.18
N PHE A 52 -4.91 -16.16 -12.00
CA PHE A 52 -5.29 -15.73 -13.36
C PHE A 52 -4.62 -16.55 -14.46
N ASP A 53 -5.34 -17.49 -15.06
CA ASP A 53 -4.84 -18.36 -16.14
C ASP A 53 -4.49 -17.61 -17.42
N ASP A 54 -5.00 -16.38 -17.58
CA ASP A 54 -4.71 -15.46 -18.69
C ASP A 54 -3.46 -14.60 -18.47
N ALA A 55 -2.73 -14.77 -17.36
CA ALA A 55 -1.50 -14.03 -17.09
C ALA A 55 -0.40 -14.35 -18.13
N PRO A 56 0.21 -13.33 -18.77
CA PRO A 56 1.36 -13.50 -19.64
C PRO A 56 2.53 -14.22 -18.96
N ALA A 57 3.39 -14.83 -19.77
CA ALA A 57 4.62 -15.46 -19.28
C ALA A 57 5.48 -14.46 -18.50
N GLY A 58 5.93 -14.86 -17.31
CA GLY A 58 6.73 -14.01 -16.42
C GLY A 58 5.92 -13.19 -15.41
N LEU A 59 4.68 -12.79 -15.74
CA LEU A 59 3.91 -11.86 -14.89
C LEU A 59 3.64 -12.41 -13.49
N ARG A 60 3.33 -13.72 -13.38
CA ARG A 60 3.10 -14.36 -12.09
C ARG A 60 4.35 -14.34 -11.20
N ASP A 61 5.53 -14.56 -11.79
CA ASP A 61 6.79 -14.49 -11.06
C ASP A 61 7.12 -13.05 -10.67
N ASP A 62 6.79 -12.07 -11.52
CA ASP A 62 7.00 -10.64 -11.22
C ASP A 62 6.08 -10.15 -10.08
N TRP A 63 4.84 -10.64 -9.99
CA TRP A 63 4.00 -10.40 -8.81
C TRP A 63 4.60 -11.02 -7.55
N LEU A 64 5.14 -12.24 -7.62
CA LEU A 64 5.79 -12.87 -6.46
C LEU A 64 7.06 -12.14 -6.02
N ARG A 65 7.77 -11.47 -6.95
CA ARG A 65 8.96 -10.66 -6.61
C ARG A 65 8.62 -9.38 -5.84
N GLN A 66 7.41 -8.84 -5.97
CA GLN A 66 6.96 -7.66 -5.22
C GLN A 66 6.63 -7.98 -3.76
N VAL A 67 6.20 -9.22 -3.45
CA VAL A 67 5.85 -9.64 -2.08
C VAL A 67 6.93 -9.31 -1.02
N PRO A 68 8.22 -9.64 -1.21
CA PRO A 68 9.26 -9.26 -0.25
C PRO A 68 9.52 -7.75 -0.18
N GLU A 69 9.27 -6.99 -1.25
CA GLU A 69 9.40 -5.52 -1.25
C GLU A 69 8.26 -4.89 -0.42
N GLU A 70 7.03 -5.36 -0.59
CA GLU A 70 5.92 -4.92 0.25
C GLU A 70 6.08 -5.30 1.73
N GLN A 71 6.67 -6.47 2.00
CA GLN A 71 7.01 -6.85 3.36
C GLN A 71 8.05 -5.90 3.97
N LYS A 72 9.05 -5.49 3.19
CA LYS A 72 10.03 -4.47 3.62
C LYS A 72 9.34 -3.14 3.90
N HIS A 73 8.45 -2.66 3.01
CA HIS A 73 7.70 -1.42 3.20
C HIS A 73 6.88 -1.44 4.49
N TYR A 74 6.13 -2.53 4.70
CA TYR A 74 5.37 -2.76 5.92
C TYR A 74 6.26 -2.68 7.17
N ASP A 75 7.38 -3.43 7.17
CA ASP A 75 8.29 -3.50 8.32
C ASP A 75 8.90 -2.14 8.64
N LEU A 76 9.29 -1.36 7.63
CA LEU A 76 9.80 0.01 7.80
C LEU A 76 8.77 0.92 8.48
N ILE A 77 7.52 0.88 8.03
CA ILE A 77 6.45 1.71 8.60
C ILE A 77 6.16 1.27 10.04
N VAL A 78 6.00 -0.03 10.28
CA VAL A 78 5.67 -0.57 11.61
C VAL A 78 6.78 -0.29 12.62
N ALA A 79 8.04 -0.47 12.23
CA ALA A 79 9.18 -0.13 13.09
C ALA A 79 9.14 1.35 13.46
N ARG A 80 8.92 2.23 12.49
CA ARG A 80 8.83 3.67 12.76
C ARG A 80 7.63 4.04 13.62
N MET A 81 6.48 3.38 13.44
CA MET A 81 5.31 3.56 14.29
C MET A 81 5.59 3.16 15.73
N ALA A 82 6.30 2.05 15.96
CA ALA A 82 6.68 1.60 17.29
C ALA A 82 7.60 2.61 17.99
N GLU A 83 8.59 3.18 17.29
CA GLU A 83 9.46 4.24 17.80
C GLU A 83 8.69 5.50 18.23
N LEU A 84 7.61 5.83 17.53
CA LEU A 84 6.73 6.97 17.83
C LEU A 84 5.63 6.64 18.86
N GLY A 85 5.54 5.38 19.31
CA GLY A 85 4.54 4.93 20.27
C GLY A 85 3.13 4.73 19.69
N PHE A 86 2.99 4.62 18.37
CA PHE A 86 1.70 4.35 17.73
C PHE A 86 1.40 2.84 17.71
N ARG A 87 0.17 2.45 18.07
CA ARG A 87 -0.24 1.04 18.10
C ARG A 87 -1.06 0.65 16.90
N LEU A 88 -0.74 -0.44 16.19
CA LEU A 88 -1.45 -0.90 14.98
C LEU A 88 -2.97 -1.08 15.14
N ASP A 89 -3.43 -1.41 16.35
CA ASP A 89 -4.82 -1.68 16.70
C ASP A 89 -5.57 -0.48 17.30
N GLU A 90 -5.01 0.74 17.24
CA GLU A 90 -5.62 1.90 17.91
C GLU A 90 -6.92 2.36 17.22
N ARG A 91 -6.98 2.27 15.89
CA ARG A 91 -8.14 2.75 15.11
C ARG A 91 -8.41 1.86 13.89
N PRO A 92 -9.69 1.74 13.48
CA PRO A 92 -10.06 0.93 12.33
C PRO A 92 -9.44 1.41 11.02
N VAL A 93 -9.02 0.47 10.18
CA VAL A 93 -8.54 0.66 8.81
C VAL A 93 -9.44 -0.03 7.80
N SER A 94 -9.41 0.44 6.54
CA SER A 94 -10.22 -0.10 5.45
C SER A 94 -9.53 -1.26 4.74
N GLY A 95 -10.23 -2.39 4.58
CA GLY A 95 -9.85 -3.51 3.71
C GLY A 95 -10.14 -3.28 2.22
N GLY A 96 -10.46 -2.06 1.84
CA GLY A 96 -10.97 -1.74 0.51
C GLY A 96 -10.00 -2.00 -0.66
N LEU A 97 -8.67 -2.01 -0.42
CA LEU A 97 -7.71 -2.37 -1.47
C LEU A 97 -7.82 -3.85 -1.80
N TRP A 98 -7.77 -4.70 -0.78
CA TRP A 98 -7.99 -6.14 -0.95
C TRP A 98 -9.36 -6.45 -1.56
N ASP A 99 -10.44 -5.81 -1.08
CA ASP A 99 -11.78 -6.03 -1.62
C ASP A 99 -11.87 -5.64 -3.11
N ALA A 100 -11.22 -4.55 -3.52
CA ALA A 100 -11.19 -4.11 -4.90
C ALA A 100 -10.33 -5.02 -5.80
N LEU A 101 -9.24 -5.59 -5.29
CA LEU A 101 -8.32 -6.43 -6.06
C LEU A 101 -8.79 -7.89 -6.14
N SER A 102 -9.33 -8.43 -5.04
CA SER A 102 -9.81 -9.82 -4.95
C SER A 102 -11.06 -10.11 -5.80
N THR A 103 -11.71 -9.05 -6.29
CA THR A 103 -12.86 -9.13 -7.22
C THR A 103 -12.44 -9.05 -8.69
N CYS A 104 -11.17 -8.79 -9.01
CA CYS A 104 -10.67 -8.81 -10.38
C CYS A 104 -10.87 -10.18 -11.04
N THR A 105 -11.21 -10.16 -12.34
CA THR A 105 -11.57 -11.35 -13.11
C THR A 105 -10.54 -11.74 -14.18
N SER A 106 -9.52 -10.90 -14.40
CA SER A 106 -8.44 -11.12 -15.36
C SER A 106 -7.10 -10.59 -14.84
N ALA A 107 -6.00 -11.13 -15.35
CA ALA A 107 -4.66 -10.64 -15.04
C ALA A 107 -4.50 -9.15 -15.40
N ARG A 108 -5.07 -8.72 -16.54
CA ARG A 108 -5.06 -7.32 -16.97
C ARG A 108 -5.79 -6.42 -15.97
N GLU A 109 -7.01 -6.77 -15.58
CA GLU A 109 -7.78 -5.97 -14.63
C GLU A 109 -7.06 -5.80 -13.30
N PHE A 110 -6.49 -6.88 -12.76
CA PHE A 110 -5.68 -6.84 -11.56
C PHE A 110 -4.46 -5.93 -11.72
N CYS A 111 -3.66 -6.15 -12.77
CA CYS A 111 -2.39 -5.45 -12.96
C CYS A 111 -2.58 -3.94 -13.10
N LEU A 112 -3.61 -3.49 -13.83
CA LEU A 112 -3.91 -2.06 -13.96
C LEU A 112 -4.43 -1.48 -12.65
N ARG A 113 -5.29 -2.21 -11.92
CA ARG A 113 -5.91 -1.72 -10.68
C ARG A 113 -4.89 -1.61 -9.54
N ILE A 114 -3.95 -2.55 -9.43
CA ILE A 114 -2.89 -2.48 -8.42
C ILE A 114 -1.89 -1.38 -8.76
N ALA A 115 -1.46 -1.22 -10.02
CA ALA A 115 -0.58 -0.11 -10.40
C ALA A 115 -1.19 1.27 -10.14
N ASP A 116 -2.50 1.43 -10.38
CA ASP A 116 -3.23 2.63 -10.00
C ASP A 116 -3.24 2.86 -8.48
N ALA A 117 -3.31 1.79 -7.67
CA ALA A 117 -3.26 1.87 -6.22
C ALA A 117 -1.86 2.25 -5.71
N GLU A 118 -0.82 1.59 -6.21
CA GLU A 118 0.57 1.89 -5.88
C GLU A 118 0.95 3.31 -6.25
N GLU A 119 0.60 3.80 -7.44
CA GLU A 119 0.89 5.18 -7.81
C GLU A 119 0.19 6.19 -6.89
N ARG A 120 -1.05 5.91 -6.45
CA ARG A 120 -1.73 6.77 -5.46
C ARG A 120 -1.05 6.70 -4.09
N GLY A 121 -0.63 5.51 -3.66
CA GLY A 121 0.12 5.26 -2.43
C GLY A 121 1.43 6.04 -2.44
N ARG A 122 2.25 5.85 -3.47
CA ARG A 122 3.50 6.56 -3.75
C ARG A 122 3.34 8.07 -3.69
N ARG A 123 2.36 8.65 -4.43
CA ARG A 123 2.07 10.10 -4.38
C ARG A 123 1.67 10.56 -2.98
N ALA A 124 0.88 9.79 -2.25
CA ALA A 124 0.49 10.11 -0.89
C ALA A 124 1.68 10.07 0.09
N GLY A 125 2.55 9.07 -0.04
CA GLY A 125 3.81 8.92 0.69
C GLY A 125 4.73 10.12 0.46
N LEU A 126 4.95 10.52 -0.79
CA LEU A 126 5.76 11.70 -1.13
C LEU A 126 5.19 13.00 -0.54
N ARG A 127 3.86 13.20 -0.59
CA ARG A 127 3.21 14.36 0.05
C ARG A 127 3.42 14.36 1.57
N LEU A 128 3.31 13.20 2.21
CA LEU A 128 3.55 13.05 3.65
C LEU A 128 5.02 13.35 3.99
N ALA A 129 5.96 12.77 3.24
CA ALA A 129 7.38 13.02 3.40
C ALA A 129 7.74 14.50 3.24
N GLY A 130 7.17 15.17 2.22
CA GLY A 130 7.33 16.61 2.02
C GLY A 130 6.81 17.44 3.20
N TYR A 131 5.64 17.08 3.76
CA TYR A 131 5.10 17.73 4.94
C TYR A 131 5.99 17.55 6.18
N LEU A 132 6.60 16.38 6.34
CA LEU A 132 7.41 15.99 7.50
C LEU A 132 8.89 16.38 7.39
N ALA A 133 9.40 16.78 6.23
CA ALA A 133 10.83 16.97 5.98
C ALA A 133 11.56 17.84 7.02
N GLY A 134 10.92 18.90 7.54
CA GLY A 134 11.47 19.77 8.59
C GLY A 134 10.91 19.52 10.00
N LYS A 135 10.06 18.52 10.19
CA LYS A 135 9.36 18.23 11.46
C LYS A 135 9.74 16.86 12.03
N ASP A 136 9.79 15.85 11.16
CA ASP A 136 10.19 14.49 11.46
C ASP A 136 10.95 13.92 10.24
N PRO A 137 12.25 14.22 10.12
CA PRO A 137 13.06 13.78 8.99
C PRO A 137 13.18 12.26 8.88
N ALA A 138 13.10 11.54 10.00
CA ALA A 138 13.20 10.08 10.02
C ALA A 138 11.97 9.44 9.37
N THR A 139 10.75 9.87 9.75
CA THR A 139 9.53 9.40 9.09
C THR A 139 9.49 9.84 7.63
N ALA A 140 9.97 11.06 7.31
CA ALA A 140 10.05 11.50 5.93
C ALA A 140 10.99 10.64 5.07
N ALA A 141 12.10 10.14 5.63
CA ALA A 141 13.03 9.26 4.93
C ALA A 141 12.37 7.90 4.60
N VAL A 142 11.66 7.30 5.57
CA VAL A 142 10.93 6.04 5.36
C VAL A 142 9.98 6.13 4.17
N PHE A 143 9.14 7.17 4.12
CA PHE A 143 8.17 7.33 3.02
C PHE A 143 8.80 7.73 1.67
N ARG A 144 10.04 8.24 1.66
CA ARG A 144 10.78 8.48 0.41
C ARG A 144 11.37 7.18 -0.12
N GLU A 145 11.95 6.38 0.76
CA GLU A 145 12.51 5.07 0.38
C GLU A 145 11.42 4.19 -0.25
N ILE A 146 10.27 4.05 0.42
CA ILE A 146 9.13 3.30 -0.12
C ILE A 146 8.73 3.89 -1.49
N ALA A 147 8.57 5.21 -1.57
CA ALA A 147 8.13 5.84 -2.81
C ALA A 147 9.13 5.70 -3.99
N ASP A 148 10.41 5.52 -3.72
CA ASP A 148 11.43 5.26 -4.73
C ASP A 148 11.34 3.79 -5.22
N ASP A 149 11.08 2.84 -4.33
CA ASP A 149 10.90 1.41 -4.63
C ASP A 149 9.63 1.18 -5.51
N GLU A 150 8.52 1.87 -5.19
CA GLU A 150 7.22 1.79 -5.89
C GLU A 150 7.28 2.12 -7.40
N VAL A 151 8.30 2.83 -7.87
CA VAL A 151 8.44 3.17 -9.29
C VAL A 151 8.55 1.90 -10.14
N SER A 152 9.24 0.88 -9.62
CA SER A 152 9.43 -0.40 -10.31
C SER A 152 8.15 -1.25 -10.35
N HIS A 153 7.34 -1.18 -9.30
CA HIS A 153 6.05 -1.90 -9.19
C HIS A 153 5.05 -1.41 -10.22
N VAL A 154 4.92 -0.08 -10.30
CA VAL A 154 4.03 0.59 -11.26
C VAL A 154 4.46 0.33 -12.70
N ALA A 155 5.77 0.27 -12.96
CA ALA A 155 6.32 -0.01 -14.30
C ALA A 155 5.96 -1.41 -14.83
N LEU A 156 5.60 -2.34 -13.94
CA LEU A 156 5.17 -3.68 -14.35
C LEU A 156 3.89 -3.63 -15.19
N ALA A 157 2.92 -2.80 -14.82
CA ALA A 157 1.68 -2.68 -15.56
C ALA A 157 1.86 -2.05 -16.96
N ASP A 158 2.83 -1.14 -17.10
CA ASP A 158 3.22 -0.61 -18.41
C ASP A 158 3.86 -1.71 -19.27
N THR A 159 4.82 -2.43 -18.70
CA THR A 159 5.54 -3.52 -19.37
C THR A 159 4.61 -4.58 -19.97
N TYR A 160 3.59 -5.01 -19.23
CA TYR A 160 2.69 -6.08 -19.67
C TYR A 160 1.42 -5.60 -20.38
N TYR A 161 0.92 -4.40 -20.08
CA TYR A 161 -0.39 -3.95 -20.52
C TYR A 161 -0.48 -2.49 -20.97
N GLY A 162 0.64 -1.77 -21.10
CA GLY A 162 0.68 -0.39 -21.57
C GLY A 162 -0.06 0.59 -20.67
N TRP A 163 0.02 0.37 -19.35
CA TRP A 163 -0.55 1.27 -18.36
C TRP A 163 0.10 2.66 -18.39
N THR A 164 -0.73 3.69 -18.27
CA THR A 164 -0.30 5.08 -18.08
C THR A 164 -0.97 5.65 -16.85
N PRO A 165 -0.25 6.40 -15.98
CA PRO A 165 -0.88 7.01 -14.82
C PRO A 165 -1.99 7.97 -15.24
N ALA A 166 -3.07 8.01 -14.46
CA ALA A 166 -4.06 9.06 -14.61
C ALA A 166 -3.39 10.45 -14.43
N ALA A 167 -3.73 11.39 -15.32
CA ALA A 167 -3.38 12.79 -15.16
C ALA A 167 -4.05 13.37 -13.90
N ASP A 168 -3.32 14.20 -13.16
CA ASP A 168 -3.83 14.91 -11.97
C ASP A 168 -4.95 15.92 -12.31
#